data_AF-A0A066Z094-F1
#
_entry.id   AF-A0A066Z094-F1
#
_cell.length_a   1.000
_cell.length_b   1.000
_cell.length_c   1.000
_cell.angle_alpha   90.00
_cell.angle_beta   90.00
_cell.angle_gamma   90.00
#
_symmetry.space_group_name_H-M   'P 1'
#
loop_
_entity.id
_entity.type
_entity.pdbx_description
1 polymer ?
#
loop_
_entity_poly.entity_id
_entity_poly.type
_entity_poly.pdbx_seq_one_letter_code
_entity_poly.pdbx_strand_id
1 'polypeptide(L)'
;MSQLTDDIHQAVAGVLRAHGAGLLSRALLVLEVVDEVTGELGLYVEASPADMPAWDRAGLLHYAGLDLAGQITACRVGDEPPGHDEQEEQ
;
A
#
# COMPACT_ATOMS: atom_id res chain seq x y z
N MET A 1 5.08 -23.25 -9.84
CA MET A 1 5.02 -22.13 -8.89
C MET A 1 3.60 -21.58 -8.93
N SER A 2 2.99 -21.22 -7.80
CA SER A 2 1.57 -20.82 -7.78
C SER A 2 1.40 -19.38 -8.29
N GLN A 3 0.26 -19.09 -8.91
CA GLN A 3 -0.09 -17.77 -9.46
C GLN A 3 0.07 -16.64 -8.41
N LEU A 4 -0.32 -16.92 -7.16
CA LEU A 4 -0.12 -16.02 -6.02
C LEU A 4 1.35 -15.61 -5.83
N THR A 5 2.29 -16.53 -6.01
CA THR A 5 3.73 -16.21 -5.88
C THR A 5 4.18 -15.22 -6.95
N ASP A 6 3.67 -15.36 -8.17
CA ASP A 6 4.01 -14.47 -9.28
C ASP A 6 3.38 -13.09 -9.09
N ASP A 7 2.14 -13.04 -8.62
CA ASP A 7 1.43 -11.79 -8.30
C ASP A 7 2.14 -11.00 -7.18
N ILE A 8 2.60 -11.69 -6.13
CA ILE A 8 3.37 -11.10 -5.04
C ILE A 8 4.70 -10.53 -5.57
N HIS A 9 5.44 -11.29 -6.37
CA HIS A 9 6.69 -10.81 -6.96
C HIS A 9 6.49 -9.57 -7.82
N GLN A 10 5.42 -9.54 -8.62
CA GLN A 10 5.11 -8.39 -9.47
C GLN A 10 4.73 -7.16 -8.66
N ALA A 11 3.93 -7.32 -7.59
CA ALA A 11 3.58 -6.23 -6.67
C ALA A 11 4.83 -5.66 -5.97
N VAL A 12 5.70 -6.52 -5.43
CA VAL A 12 6.96 -6.12 -4.80
C VAL A 12 7.86 -5.37 -5.78
N ALA A 13 7.98 -5.85 -7.02
CA ALA A 13 8.75 -5.19 -8.07
C ALA A 13 8.18 -3.79 -8.43
N GLY A 14 6.86 -3.63 -8.41
CA GLY A 14 6.19 -2.34 -8.59
C GLY A 14 6.56 -1.32 -7.50
N VAL A 15 6.48 -1.74 -6.23
CA VAL A 15 6.85 -0.90 -5.07
C VAL A 15 8.32 -0.49 -5.14
N LEU A 16 9.21 -1.44 -5.43
CA LEU A 16 10.65 -1.18 -5.61
C LEU A 16 10.95 -0.16 -6.71
N ARG A 17 10.19 -0.22 -7.82
CA ARG A 17 10.34 0.72 -8.93
C ARG A 17 9.88 2.14 -8.56
N ALA A 18 8.78 2.26 -7.81
CA ALA A 18 8.20 3.54 -7.41
C ALA A 18 9.09 4.33 -6.43
N HIS A 19 9.86 3.64 -5.58
CA HIS A 19 10.68 4.27 -4.55
C HIS A 19 12.14 4.52 -4.98
N GLY A 20 12.45 4.32 -6.27
CA GLY A 20 13.80 4.33 -6.79
C GLY A 20 14.56 3.07 -6.37
N ALA A 21 15.40 2.53 -7.25
CA ALA A 21 16.13 1.28 -7.05
C ALA A 21 17.22 1.33 -5.93
N GLY A 22 17.05 2.18 -4.92
CA GLY A 22 17.81 2.13 -3.68
C GLY A 22 17.36 0.92 -2.88
N LEU A 23 18.31 0.02 -2.58
CA LEU A 23 18.11 -1.17 -1.77
C LEU A 23 17.09 -0.91 -0.65
N LEU A 24 15.93 -1.57 -0.70
CA LEU A 24 15.07 -1.71 0.47
C LEU A 24 15.91 -2.45 1.51
N SER A 25 16.54 -1.71 2.42
CA SER A 25 17.21 -2.29 3.58
C SER A 25 16.20 -3.02 4.46
N ARG A 26 14.92 -2.62 4.38
CA ARG A 26 13.79 -3.17 5.09
C ARG A 26 12.52 -3.13 4.23
N ALA A 27 11.69 -4.14 4.34
CA ALA A 27 10.39 -4.20 3.69
C ALA A 27 9.36 -4.87 4.61
N LEU A 28 8.10 -4.47 4.47
CA LEU A 28 6.96 -5.12 5.08
C LEU A 28 5.87 -5.27 4.01
N LEU A 29 5.37 -6.48 3.86
CA LEU A 29 4.30 -6.86 2.96
C LEU A 29 3.10 -7.27 3.81
N VAL A 30 1.94 -6.67 3.55
CA VAL A 30 0.66 -7.01 4.18
C VAL A 30 -0.36 -7.23 3.07
N LEU A 31 -0.92 -8.43 3.02
CA LEU A 31 -1.86 -8.85 1.98
C LEU A 31 -3.11 -9.43 2.64
N GLU A 32 -4.28 -8.96 2.24
CA GLU A 32 -5.53 -9.67 2.47
C GLU A 32 -5.61 -10.82 1.47
N VAL A 33 -5.84 -12.02 1.97
CA VAL A 33 -5.94 -13.24 1.15
C VAL A 33 -7.33 -13.78 1.31
N VAL A 34 -8.02 -14.03 0.20
CA VAL A 34 -9.34 -14.65 0.18
C VAL A 34 -9.19 -16.07 -0.31
N ASP A 35 -9.64 -17.05 0.47
CA ASP A 35 -9.73 -18.42 -0.01
C ASP A 35 -10.88 -18.51 -1.02
N GLU A 36 -10.56 -18.82 -2.27
CA GLU A 36 -11.55 -18.86 -3.36
C GLU A 36 -12.58 -19.99 -3.20
N VAL A 37 -12.29 -21.02 -2.41
CA VAL A 37 -13.13 -22.20 -2.22
C VAL A 37 -14.03 -22.04 -1.00
N THR A 38 -13.49 -21.54 0.10
CA THR A 38 -14.23 -21.38 1.37
C THR A 38 -14.80 -19.98 1.55
N GLY A 39 -14.29 -18.98 0.82
CA GLY A 39 -14.61 -17.57 1.00
C GLY A 39 -14.01 -16.98 2.29
N GLU A 40 -13.14 -17.71 2.98
CA GLU A 40 -12.52 -17.24 4.22
C GLU A 40 -11.51 -16.12 3.94
N LEU A 41 -11.53 -15.12 4.83
CA LEU A 41 -10.59 -14.01 4.82
C LEU A 41 -9.39 -14.34 5.71
N GLY A 42 -8.19 -14.20 5.16
CA GLY A 42 -6.92 -14.34 5.84
C GLY A 42 -6.06 -13.09 5.69
N LEU A 43 -5.09 -12.94 6.58
CA LEU A 43 -4.09 -11.88 6.51
C LEU A 43 -2.71 -12.52 6.41
N TYR A 44 -1.97 -12.18 5.35
CA TYR A 44 -0.58 -12.55 5.17
C TYR A 44 0.32 -11.36 5.47
N VAL A 45 1.30 -11.55 6.35
CA VAL A 45 2.27 -10.51 6.72
C VAL A 45 3.68 -11.07 6.65
N GLU A 46 4.54 -10.43 5.87
CA GLU A 46 5.96 -10.80 5.73
C GLU A 46 6.85 -9.57 5.89
N ALA A 47 8.01 -9.71 6.53
CA ALA A 47 9.00 -8.64 6.60
C ALA A 47 10.38 -9.13 6.20
N SER A 48 11.16 -8.22 5.64
CA SER A 48 12.57 -8.41 5.32
C SER A 48 13.41 -7.33 6.01
N PRO A 49 14.49 -7.68 6.72
CA PRO A 49 14.91 -9.05 7.02
C PRO A 49 13.91 -9.74 7.99
N ALA A 50 13.87 -11.07 7.97
CA ALA A 50 12.87 -11.84 8.72
C ALA A 50 12.99 -11.66 10.25
N ASP A 51 14.20 -11.39 10.74
CA ASP A 51 14.56 -11.16 12.15
C ASP A 51 14.40 -9.70 12.60
N MET A 52 13.70 -8.88 11.82
CA MET A 52 13.41 -7.49 12.16
C MET A 52 12.75 -7.37 13.55
N PRO A 53 13.27 -6.51 14.44
CA PRO A 53 12.67 -6.27 15.75
C PRO A 53 11.20 -5.80 15.67
N ALA A 54 10.38 -6.16 16.65
CA ALA A 54 8.95 -5.84 16.64
C ALA A 54 8.65 -4.33 16.54
N TRP A 55 9.46 -3.48 17.20
CA TRP A 55 9.30 -2.03 17.13
C TRP A 55 9.59 -1.46 15.75
N ASP A 56 10.52 -2.06 15.02
CA ASP A 56 10.92 -1.64 13.68
C ASP A 56 9.82 -2.00 12.67
N ARG A 57 9.27 -3.23 12.81
CA ARG A 57 8.10 -3.69 12.08
C ARG A 57 6.87 -2.79 12.32
N ALA A 58 6.63 -2.41 13.58
CA ALA A 58 5.54 -1.51 13.93
C ALA A 58 5.73 -0.11 13.33
N GLY A 59 6.97 0.40 13.28
CA GLY A 59 7.30 1.65 12.61
C GLY A 59 6.99 1.62 11.11
N LEU A 60 7.34 0.53 10.42
CA LEU A 60 7.02 0.35 8.99
C LEU A 60 5.52 0.25 8.73
N LEU A 61 4.76 -0.45 9.58
CA LEU A 61 3.29 -0.48 9.50
C LEU A 61 2.70 0.93 9.62
N HIS A 62 3.20 1.72 10.58
CA HIS A 62 2.72 3.07 10.79
C HIS A 62 3.04 3.98 9.60
N TYR A 63 4.26 3.89 9.06
CA TYR A 63 4.66 4.60 7.85
C TYR A 63 3.75 4.25 6.66
N ALA A 64 3.52 2.96 6.40
CA ALA A 64 2.64 2.52 5.32
C ALA A 64 1.20 3.03 5.49
N GLY A 65 0.68 3.03 6.72
CA GLY A 65 -0.64 3.61 7.02
C GLY A 65 -0.71 5.11 6.75
N LEU A 66 0.34 5.87 7.07
CA LEU A 66 0.42 7.31 6.78
C LEU A 66 0.52 7.59 5.28
N ASP A 67 1.33 6.82 4.54
CA ASP A 67 1.45 6.95 3.09
C ASP A 67 0.11 6.70 2.39
N LEU A 68 -0.58 5.61 2.76
CA LEU A 68 -1.92 5.31 2.24
C LEU A 68 -2.93 6.42 2.56
N ALA A 69 -2.94 6.92 3.81
CA ALA A 69 -3.80 8.03 4.19
C ALA A 69 -3.50 9.31 3.38
N GLY A 70 -2.22 9.57 3.10
CA GLY A 70 -1.77 10.65 2.23
C GLY A 70 -2.29 10.51 0.81
N GLN A 71 -2.18 9.32 0.22
CA GLN A 71 -2.70 9.03 -1.12
C GLN A 71 -4.22 9.18 -1.19
N ILE A 72 -4.97 8.63 -0.22
CA ILE A 72 -6.43 8.79 -0.15
C ILE A 72 -6.82 10.27 -0.03
N THR A 73 -6.11 11.03 0.80
CA THR A 73 -6.35 12.46 0.98
C THR A 73 -6.09 13.21 -0.34
N ALA A 74 -4.99 12.92 -1.02
CA ALA A 74 -4.66 13.52 -2.30
C ALA A 74 -5.71 13.21 -3.38
N CYS A 75 -6.20 11.97 -3.46
CA CYS A 75 -7.29 11.60 -4.37
C CYS A 75 -8.56 12.42 -4.10
N ARG A 76 -8.94 12.57 -2.82
CA ARG A 76 -10.15 13.31 -2.43
C ARG A 76 -10.06 14.81 -2.72
N VAL A 77 -8.89 15.41 -2.56
CA VAL A 77 -8.66 16.83 -2.90
C VAL A 77 -8.57 17.02 -4.41
N GLY A 78 -8.04 16.04 -5.15
CA GLY A 78 -8.02 16.07 -6.62
C GLY A 78 -9.39 15.92 -7.29
N ASP A 79 -10.35 15.33 -6.58
CA ASP A 79 -11.74 15.12 -7.03
C ASP A 79 -12.69 16.29 -6.67
N GLU A 80 -12.18 17.39 -6.08
CA GLU A 80 -13.01 18.59 -5.89
C GLU A 80 -13.36 19.16 -7.28
N PRO A 81 -14.64 19.14 -7.71
CA PRO A 81 -15.01 19.76 -8.97
C PRO A 81 -14.66 21.25 -8.90
N PRO A 82 -14.16 21.87 -9.99
CA PRO A 82 -13.91 23.31 -10.00
C PRO A 82 -15.19 23.99 -9.54
N GLY A 83 -15.09 24.76 -8.46
CA GLY A 83 -16.21 25.47 -7.87
C GLY A 83 -17.01 26.16 -8.96
N HIS A 84 -18.32 25.96 -8.94
CA HIS A 84 -19.23 26.89 -9.60
C HIS A 84 -19.01 28.24 -8.93
N ASP A 85 -18.11 29.05 -9.50
CA ASP A 85 -18.11 30.49 -9.29
C ASP A 85 -19.48 30.96 -9.75
N GLU A 86 -20.37 31.17 -8.78
CA GLU A 86 -21.67 31.78 -8.98
C GLU A 86 -21.42 33.11 -9.69
N GLN A 87 -21.93 33.22 -10.92
CA GLN A 87 -22.05 34.47 -11.63
C GLN A 87 -23.02 35.34 -10.82
N GLU A 88 -22.48 36.20 -9.95
CA GLU A 88 -23.24 37.32 -9.41
C GLU A 88 -23.56 38.28 -10.55
N GLU A 89 -24.87 38.39 -10.80
CA GLU A 89 -25.52 39.29 -11.75
C GLU A 89 -25.04 40.74 -11.64
N GLN A 90 -24.70 41.36 -12.78
CA GLN A 90 -24.94 42.77 -13.06
C GLN A 90 -25.31 42.98 -14.54
#